data_AF-A0A354YZP8-F1
#
_entry.id   AF-A0A354YZP8-F1
#
_cell.length_a   1.000
_cell.length_b   1.000
_cell.length_c   1.000
_cell.angle_alpha   90.00
_cell.angle_beta   90.00
_cell.angle_gamma   90.00
#
_symmetry.space_group_name_H-M   'P 1'
#
loop_
_entity.id
_entity.type
_entity.pdbx_description
1 polymer ?
#
loop_
_entity_poly.entity_id
_entity_poly.type
_entity_poly.pdbx_seq_one_letter_code
_entity_poly.pdbx_strand_id
1 'polypeptide(L)'
;AWIKQEIEQVRKLTGKPFGVNLMLAAPGIEKVIELIIQEKVPVVTTGGGNPGPYMERLKAAGIKVIPVVASVALARRLSRLGADAVIAEGTESGGHVGEMTTMCLVPMVVDAVDVPVIAAGG
;
A
#
# COMPACT_ATOMS: atom_id res chain seq x y z
N ALA A 1 10.33 -14.54 -12.18
CA ALA A 1 8.93 -14.10 -12.13
C ALA A 1 8.82 -12.74 -12.81
N TRP A 2 7.72 -12.44 -13.51
CA TRP A 2 7.53 -11.17 -14.24
C TRP A 2 7.86 -9.94 -13.38
N ILE A 3 7.34 -9.88 -12.15
CA ILE A 3 7.61 -8.77 -11.21
C ILE A 3 9.10 -8.57 -10.89
N LYS A 4 9.92 -9.63 -10.89
CA LYS A 4 11.37 -9.50 -10.71
C LYS A 4 12.00 -8.74 -11.88
N GLN A 5 11.58 -9.06 -13.09
CA GLN A 5 12.09 -8.40 -14.30
C GLN A 5 11.73 -6.92 -14.28
N GLU A 6 10.51 -6.56 -13.88
CA GLU A 6 10.10 -5.15 -13.73
C GLU A 6 10.93 -4.39 -12.70
N ILE A 7 11.21 -5.01 -11.54
CA ILE A 7 12.10 -4.44 -10.51
C ILE A 7 13.51 -4.19 -11.06
N GLU A 8 14.06 -5.15 -11.81
CA GLU A 8 15.35 -5.02 -12.46
C GLU A 8 15.36 -3.89 -13.50
N GLN A 9 14.27 -3.70 -14.26
CA GLN A 9 14.16 -2.60 -15.22
C GLN A 9 14.17 -1.24 -14.51
N VAL A 10 13.39 -1.06 -13.44
CA VAL A 10 13.38 0.21 -12.66
C VAL A 10 14.79 0.53 -12.15
N ARG A 11 15.51 -0.47 -11.62
CA ARG A 11 16.88 -0.29 -11.10
C ARG A 11 17.91 0.07 -12.16
N LYS A 12 17.72 -0.37 -13.41
CA LYS A 12 18.57 0.06 -14.54
C LYS A 12 18.34 1.53 -14.89
N LEU A 13 17.13 2.04 -14.66
CA LEU A 13 16.74 3.41 -15.00
C LEU A 13 17.03 4.41 -13.88
N THR A 14 17.05 3.98 -12.62
CA THR A 14 17.26 4.88 -11.49
C THR A 14 17.84 4.19 -10.26
N GLY A 15 18.70 4.91 -9.54
CA GLY A 15 19.14 4.55 -8.18
C GLY A 15 18.27 5.13 -7.06
N LYS A 16 17.20 5.87 -7.40
CA LYS A 16 16.28 6.49 -6.43
C LYS A 16 15.24 5.46 -5.93
N PRO A 17 14.61 5.69 -4.76
CA PRO A 17 13.55 4.83 -4.26
C PRO A 17 12.37 4.69 -5.24
N PHE A 18 11.75 3.50 -5.23
CA PHE A 18 10.52 3.18 -5.97
C PHE A 18 9.61 2.31 -5.10
N GLY A 19 8.34 2.17 -5.53
CA GLY A 19 7.36 1.35 -4.84
C GLY A 19 6.84 0.21 -5.69
N VAL A 20 6.32 -0.84 -5.04
CA VAL A 20 5.56 -1.91 -5.67
C VAL A 20 4.17 -2.00 -5.05
N ASN A 21 3.13 -2.03 -5.89
CA ASN A 21 1.76 -2.27 -5.44
C ASN A 21 1.45 -3.77 -5.39
N LEU A 22 0.93 -4.24 -4.27
CA LEU A 22 0.54 -5.63 -4.05
C LEU A 22 -0.99 -5.78 -4.01
N MET A 23 -1.52 -6.54 -4.97
CA MET A 23 -2.90 -7.02 -4.96
C MET A 23 -2.99 -8.25 -4.05
N LEU A 24 -3.46 -8.06 -2.81
CA LEU A 24 -3.31 -9.08 -1.76
C LEU A 24 -4.18 -10.33 -1.96
N ALA A 25 -5.28 -10.22 -2.70
CA ALA A 25 -6.10 -11.37 -3.09
C ALA A 25 -5.54 -12.15 -4.30
N ALA A 26 -4.43 -11.72 -4.90
CA ALA A 26 -3.87 -12.40 -6.06
C ALA A 26 -3.35 -13.82 -5.71
N PRO A 27 -3.56 -14.81 -6.60
CA PRO A 27 -2.98 -16.14 -6.41
C PRO A 27 -1.45 -16.06 -6.29
N GLY A 28 -0.90 -16.74 -5.27
CA GLY A 28 0.55 -16.78 -5.07
C GLY A 28 1.17 -15.52 -4.47
N ILE A 29 0.37 -14.64 -3.86
CA ILE A 29 0.84 -13.40 -3.20
C ILE A 29 2.00 -13.63 -2.24
N GLU A 30 2.03 -14.75 -1.51
CA GLU A 30 3.11 -15.07 -0.58
C GLU A 30 4.48 -15.12 -1.23
N LYS A 31 4.57 -15.78 -2.40
CA LYS A 31 5.82 -15.87 -3.17
C LYS A 31 6.23 -14.50 -3.69
N VAL A 32 5.27 -13.64 -4.02
CA VAL A 32 5.54 -12.26 -4.42
C VAL A 32 6.10 -11.47 -3.25
N ILE A 33 5.50 -11.55 -2.06
CA ILE A 33 5.99 -10.84 -0.87
C ILE A 33 7.40 -11.31 -0.48
N GLU A 34 7.68 -12.61 -0.52
CA GLU A 34 9.03 -13.15 -0.31
C GLU A 34 10.04 -12.54 -1.28
N LEU A 35 9.69 -12.49 -2.57
CA LEU A 35 10.54 -11.89 -3.59
C LEU A 35 10.76 -10.39 -3.36
N ILE A 36 9.72 -9.64 -2.98
CA ILE A 36 9.81 -8.21 -2.67
C ILE A 36 10.77 -7.94 -1.50
N ILE A 37 10.73 -8.79 -0.47
CA ILE A 37 11.64 -8.75 0.67
C ILE A 37 13.08 -9.08 0.23
N GLN A 38 13.27 -10.15 -0.54
CA GLN A 38 14.59 -10.55 -1.05
C GLN A 38 15.22 -9.46 -1.92
N GLU A 39 14.42 -8.85 -2.79
CA GLU A 39 14.86 -7.77 -3.68
C GLU A 39 15.02 -6.43 -2.92
N LYS A 40 14.65 -6.34 -1.63
CA LYS A 40 14.76 -5.12 -0.80
C LYS A 40 14.07 -3.92 -1.44
N VAL A 41 12.82 -4.09 -1.86
CA VAL A 41 12.02 -2.98 -2.40
C VAL A 41 11.77 -1.93 -1.31
N PRO A 42 12.01 -0.64 -1.57
CA PRO A 42 11.91 0.39 -0.52
C PRO A 42 10.50 0.62 0.03
N VAL A 43 9.48 0.58 -0.84
CA VAL A 43 8.10 0.91 -0.49
C VAL A 43 7.14 -0.14 -1.07
N VAL A 44 6.16 -0.54 -0.27
CA VAL A 44 5.04 -1.37 -0.70
C VAL A 44 3.74 -0.64 -0.42
N THR A 45 2.89 -0.57 -1.44
CA THR A 45 1.47 -0.20 -1.27
C THR A 45 0.62 -1.45 -1.40
N THR A 46 -0.52 -1.52 -0.69
CA THR A 46 -1.38 -2.72 -0.76
C THR A 46 -2.83 -2.35 -1.06
N GLY A 47 -3.45 -3.11 -1.96
CA GLY A 47 -4.89 -3.05 -2.26
C GLY A 47 -5.51 -4.45 -2.32
N GLY A 48 -6.85 -4.50 -2.49
CA GLY A 48 -7.59 -5.74 -2.77
C GLY A 48 -7.34 -6.89 -1.79
N GLY A 49 -7.29 -6.62 -0.48
CA GLY A 49 -7.19 -7.64 0.56
C GLY A 49 -6.72 -7.09 1.92
N ASN A 50 -6.37 -7.98 2.85
CA ASN A 50 -5.95 -7.61 4.20
C ASN A 50 -4.41 -7.64 4.35
N PRO A 51 -3.73 -6.50 4.54
CA PRO A 51 -2.28 -6.47 4.73
C PRO A 51 -1.83 -6.94 6.13
N GLY A 52 -2.75 -7.11 7.08
CA GLY A 52 -2.44 -7.47 8.47
C GLY A 52 -1.48 -8.65 8.64
N PRO A 53 -1.68 -9.81 7.96
CA PRO A 53 -0.79 -10.96 8.07
C PRO A 53 0.65 -10.70 7.60
N TYR A 54 0.88 -9.68 6.77
CA TYR A 54 2.17 -9.41 6.14
C TYR A 54 2.88 -8.20 6.73
N MET A 55 2.18 -7.39 7.52
CA MET A 55 2.66 -6.11 8.03
C MET A 55 3.95 -6.25 8.82
N GLU A 56 3.99 -7.17 9.80
CA GLU A 56 5.18 -7.41 10.61
C GLU A 56 6.36 -7.85 9.74
N ARG A 57 6.14 -8.81 8.83
CA ARG A 57 7.18 -9.36 7.95
C ARG A 57 7.78 -8.30 7.01
N LEU A 58 6.94 -7.48 6.39
CA LEU A 58 7.37 -6.39 5.50
C LEU A 58 8.15 -5.32 6.27
N LYS A 59 7.64 -4.92 7.45
CA LYS A 59 8.30 -3.91 8.28
C LYS A 59 9.63 -4.39 8.87
N ALA A 60 9.71 -5.66 9.30
CA ALA A 60 10.95 -6.27 9.78
C ALA A 60 12.03 -6.29 8.68
N ALA A 61 11.64 -6.34 7.41
CA ALA A 61 12.55 -6.21 6.28
C ALA A 61 12.95 -4.76 5.94
N GLY A 62 12.49 -3.77 6.70
CA GLY A 62 12.77 -2.35 6.49
C GLY A 62 11.94 -1.69 5.38
N ILE A 63 10.89 -2.37 4.89
CA ILE A 63 10.03 -1.88 3.82
C ILE A 63 8.99 -0.93 4.41
N LYS A 64 8.78 0.23 3.76
CA LYS A 64 7.69 1.14 4.09
C LYS A 64 6.37 0.61 3.56
N VAL A 65 5.37 0.45 4.44
CA VAL A 65 4.08 -0.14 4.07
C VAL A 65 2.98 0.92 4.09
N ILE A 66 2.37 1.17 2.94
CA ILE A 66 1.39 2.23 2.70
C ILE A 66 0.11 1.62 2.09
N PRO A 67 -0.80 1.08 2.90
CA PRO A 67 -2.03 0.49 2.40
C PRO A 67 -3.01 1.53 1.87
N VAL A 68 -3.76 1.13 0.84
CA VAL A 68 -4.93 1.87 0.33
C VAL A 68 -6.13 1.58 1.24
N VAL A 69 -6.87 2.63 1.59
CA VAL A 69 -8.04 2.58 2.47
C VAL A 69 -9.19 3.38 1.88
N ALA A 70 -10.40 2.83 1.97
CA ALA A 70 -11.64 3.46 1.51
C ALA A 70 -12.58 3.83 2.67
N SER A 71 -12.09 3.78 3.92
CA SER A 71 -12.86 4.17 5.11
C SER A 71 -11.96 4.55 6.29
N VAL A 72 -12.50 5.38 7.19
CA VAL A 72 -11.86 5.77 8.46
C VAL A 72 -11.57 4.56 9.35
N ALA A 73 -12.49 3.59 9.41
CA ALA A 73 -12.33 2.40 10.23
C ALA A 73 -11.12 1.57 9.78
N LEU A 74 -10.93 1.43 8.46
CA LEU A 74 -9.78 0.72 7.90
C LEU A 74 -8.49 1.51 8.13
N ALA A 75 -8.50 2.83 7.90
CA ALA A 75 -7.34 3.69 8.18
C ALA A 75 -6.84 3.54 9.62
N ARG A 76 -7.74 3.66 10.59
CA ARG A 76 -7.44 3.46 12.02
C ARG A 76 -6.87 2.07 12.31
N ARG A 77 -7.47 1.03 11.74
CA ARG A 77 -7.01 -0.35 11.94
C ARG A 77 -5.58 -0.53 11.41
N LEU A 78 -5.31 -0.08 10.20
CA LEU A 78 -4.01 -0.30 9.55
C LEU A 78 -2.91 0.59 10.15
N SER A 79 -3.24 1.81 10.57
CA SER A 79 -2.35 2.66 11.36
C SER A 79 -1.94 1.96 12.67
N ARG A 80 -2.89 1.37 13.42
CA ARG A 80 -2.57 0.58 14.63
C ARG A 80 -1.74 -0.67 14.36
N LEU A 81 -1.88 -1.28 13.19
CA LEU A 81 -1.03 -2.41 12.78
C LEU A 81 0.36 -1.97 12.33
N GLY A 82 0.62 -0.67 12.27
CA GLY A 82 1.94 -0.10 12.02
C GLY A 82 2.16 0.36 10.59
N ALA A 83 1.13 0.62 9.79
CA ALA A 83 1.31 1.28 8.49
C ALA A 83 2.16 2.56 8.64
N ASP A 84 3.10 2.80 7.71
CA ASP A 84 3.96 3.98 7.75
C ASP A 84 3.24 5.24 7.24
N ALA A 85 2.22 5.06 6.40
CA ALA A 85 1.28 6.06 5.88
C ALA A 85 0.02 5.33 5.37
N VAL A 86 -1.02 6.04 4.98
CA VAL A 86 -2.19 5.46 4.30
C VAL A 86 -2.55 6.24 3.04
N ILE A 87 -3.06 5.55 2.02
CA ILE A 87 -3.64 6.18 0.82
C ILE A 87 -5.16 6.17 1.00
N ALA A 88 -5.78 7.34 1.16
CA ALA A 88 -7.22 7.49 1.22
C ALA A 88 -7.77 7.65 -0.21
N GLU A 89 -8.41 6.60 -0.72
CA GLU A 89 -8.86 6.52 -2.12
C GLU A 89 -10.38 6.71 -2.22
N GLY A 90 -10.80 7.81 -2.87
CA GLY A 90 -12.20 8.15 -3.09
C GLY A 90 -12.85 7.41 -4.27
N THR A 91 -14.19 7.40 -4.30
CA THR A 91 -14.99 6.69 -5.30
C THR A 91 -14.84 7.21 -6.72
N GLU A 92 -14.34 8.42 -6.91
CA GLU A 92 -14.01 9.00 -8.21
C GLU A 92 -12.75 8.39 -8.84
N SER A 93 -12.04 7.50 -8.13
CA SER A 93 -10.90 6.77 -8.67
C SER A 93 -11.29 5.78 -9.77
N GLY A 94 -10.32 5.41 -10.62
CA GLY A 94 -10.49 4.28 -11.54
C GLY A 94 -10.32 2.92 -10.83
N GLY A 95 -10.92 1.86 -11.37
CA GLY A 95 -10.73 0.49 -10.88
C GLY A 95 -11.74 0.06 -9.81
N HIS A 96 -11.28 -0.66 -8.79
CA HIS A 96 -12.13 -1.10 -7.68
C HIS A 96 -12.18 0.00 -6.62
N VAL A 97 -13.38 0.51 -6.35
CA VAL A 97 -13.57 1.67 -5.48
C VAL A 97 -14.47 1.36 -4.28
N GLY A 98 -14.31 2.16 -3.21
CA GLY A 98 -15.29 2.23 -2.13
C GLY A 98 -16.43 3.20 -2.44
N GLU A 99 -17.20 3.59 -1.42
CA GLU A 99 -18.40 4.43 -1.59
C GLU A 99 -18.17 5.91 -1.28
N MET A 100 -17.14 6.24 -0.50
CA MET A 100 -16.87 7.62 -0.08
C MET A 100 -16.12 8.40 -1.15
N THR A 101 -16.51 9.66 -1.39
CA THR A 101 -15.76 10.56 -2.28
C THR A 101 -14.46 11.04 -1.64
N THR A 102 -13.47 11.44 -2.45
CA THR A 102 -12.17 11.95 -1.96
C THR A 102 -12.38 13.16 -1.06
N MET A 103 -13.26 14.09 -1.45
CA MET A 103 -13.58 15.30 -0.69
C MET A 103 -14.07 15.00 0.73
N CYS A 104 -14.84 13.92 0.92
CA CYS A 104 -15.33 13.51 2.23
C CYS A 104 -14.34 12.59 2.97
N LEU A 105 -13.74 11.63 2.27
CA LEU A 105 -12.89 10.59 2.87
C LEU A 105 -11.59 11.17 3.43
N VAL A 106 -10.88 11.98 2.64
CA VAL A 106 -9.53 12.47 3.00
C VAL A 106 -9.54 13.23 4.33
N PRO A 107 -10.37 14.27 4.56
CA PRO A 107 -10.35 14.99 5.84
C PRO A 107 -10.73 14.08 7.01
N MET A 108 -11.72 13.19 6.84
CA MET A 108 -12.12 12.25 7.89
C MET A 108 -11.01 11.25 8.25
N VAL A 109 -10.17 10.85 7.29
CA VAL A 109 -9.02 9.98 7.55
C VAL A 109 -7.90 10.77 8.23
N VAL A 110 -7.60 11.98 7.77
CA VAL A 110 -6.60 12.88 8.39
C VAL A 110 -6.90 13.12 9.86
N ASP A 111 -8.15 13.40 10.22
CA ASP A 111 -8.55 13.64 11.61
C ASP A 111 -8.48 12.37 12.49
N ALA A 112 -8.40 11.20 11.87
CA ALA A 112 -8.57 9.91 12.55
C ALA A 112 -7.28 9.12 12.79
N VAL A 113 -6.15 9.51 12.17
CA VAL A 113 -4.87 8.81 12.26
C VAL A 113 -3.71 9.79 12.38
N ASP A 114 -2.64 9.38 13.09
CA ASP A 114 -1.44 10.21 13.25
C ASP A 114 -0.41 10.02 12.12
N VAL A 115 -0.58 8.98 11.30
CA VAL A 115 0.32 8.68 10.18
C VAL A 115 -0.01 9.56 8.97
N PRO A 116 0.97 9.86 8.10
CA PRO A 116 0.72 10.63 6.89
C PRO A 116 -0.40 10.03 6.02
N VAL A 117 -1.22 10.90 5.43
CA VAL A 117 -2.32 10.54 4.53
C VAL A 117 -2.02 11.05 3.12
N ILE A 118 -2.15 10.17 2.14
CA ILE A 118 -2.01 10.48 0.71
C ILE A 118 -3.41 10.41 0.10
N ALA A 119 -3.86 11.49 -0.55
CA ALA A 119 -5.14 11.50 -1.25
C ALA A 119 -5.03 10.81 -2.63
N ALA A 120 -6.02 9.98 -2.97
CA ALA A 120 -6.18 9.40 -4.30
C ALA A 120 -7.66 9.46 -4.73
N GLY A 121 -7.91 9.66 -6.02
CA GLY A 121 -9.24 9.85 -6.59
C GLY A 121 -9.53 11.32 -6.92
N GLY A 122 -9.94 11.58 -8.16
CA GLY A 122 -10.20 12.91 -8.70
C GLY A 122 -10.80 12.84 -10.10
#